data_AF-A0A915Y168-F1
#
_entry.id   AF-A0A915Y168-F1
#
_cell.length_a   1.000
_cell.length_b   1.000
_cell.length_c   1.000
_cell.angle_alpha   90.00
_cell.angle_beta   90.00
_cell.angle_gamma   90.00
#
_symmetry.space_group_name_H-M   'P 1'
#
loop_
_entity.id
_entity.type
_entity.pdbx_description
1 polymer ?
#
loop_
_entity_poly.entity_id
_entity_poly.type
_entity_poly.pdbx_seq_one_letter_code
_entity_poly.pdbx_strand_id
1 'polypeptide(L)'
;MAIDHMPVQESVSPMRAFDPDKVARYEMQSWVAYYQRDWPALLRHLLALIRETFGLSLFQAIKAAYLATRAQVAFAPFPDNDVLLAEAYQRRFYELIKSAQGDREQFDPAEVARLDVRWWVIHRRHFGEPENEPLVDAIAALYAASYGVAEADVCEAAYYRAQAMIHSDRWVKESRDPNDRRLSQVETELAKGYAALRRAVA
;
A
#
# COMPACT_ATOMS: atom_id res chain seq x y z
N MET A 1 35.04 36.09 7.90
CA MET A 1 33.76 35.78 7.25
C MET A 1 33.45 34.32 7.56
N ALA A 2 32.61 34.08 8.57
CA ALA A 2 32.06 32.75 8.81
C ALA A 2 30.84 32.61 7.91
N ILE A 3 30.85 31.60 7.04
CA ILE A 3 29.68 31.24 6.23
C ILE A 3 28.75 30.50 7.20
N ASP A 4 27.70 31.18 7.60
CA ASP A 4 26.63 30.63 8.42
C ASP A 4 25.89 29.58 7.58
N HIS A 5 26.17 28.30 7.83
CA HIS A 5 25.38 27.21 7.28
C HIS A 5 24.02 27.24 7.97
N MET A 6 23.08 28.00 7.39
CA MET A 6 21.67 27.86 7.72
C MET A 6 21.31 26.38 7.54
N PRO A 7 20.77 25.70 8.58
CA PRO A 7 20.33 24.32 8.43
C PRO A 7 19.25 24.29 7.35
N VAL A 8 19.47 23.51 6.30
CA VAL A 8 18.42 23.17 5.34
C VAL A 8 17.35 22.47 6.16
N GLN A 9 16.21 23.13 6.33
CA GLN A 9 15.05 22.58 7.00
C GLN A 9 14.59 21.41 6.12
N GLU A 10 14.99 20.18 6.47
CA GLU A 10 14.66 18.99 5.70
C GLU A 10 13.13 18.88 5.63
N SER A 11 12.58 19.15 4.44
CA SER A 11 11.15 19.01 4.23
C SER A 11 10.77 17.54 4.43
N VAL A 12 9.83 17.28 5.34
CA VAL A 12 9.26 15.94 5.56
C VAL A 12 8.88 15.33 4.22
N SER A 13 9.30 14.08 4.01
CA SER A 13 8.96 13.31 2.82
C SER A 13 7.44 13.25 2.62
N PRO A 14 6.90 13.50 1.40
CA PRO A 14 5.49 13.35 1.12
C PRO A 14 4.93 11.98 1.51
N MET A 15 5.76 10.93 1.48
CA MET A 15 5.40 9.58 1.92
C MET A 15 5.02 9.48 3.40
N ARG A 16 5.39 10.48 4.21
CA ARG A 16 5.11 10.60 5.65
C ARG A 16 4.02 11.64 5.96
N ALA A 17 3.56 12.39 4.96
CA ALA A 17 2.64 13.52 5.12
C ALA A 17 1.29 13.32 4.40
N PHE A 18 0.95 12.08 4.02
CA PHE A 18 -0.29 11.75 3.33
C PHE A 18 -1.55 11.99 4.18
N ASP A 19 -2.70 12.09 3.52
CA ASP A 19 -4.02 12.15 4.13
C ASP A 19 -4.58 10.73 4.36
N PRO A 20 -4.70 10.25 5.61
CA PRO A 20 -5.16 8.89 5.90
C PRO A 20 -6.52 8.54 5.32
N ASP A 21 -7.47 9.47 5.34
CA ASP A 21 -8.84 9.21 4.93
C ASP A 21 -8.92 9.08 3.40
N LYS A 22 -8.20 9.93 2.67
CA LYS A 22 -8.15 9.82 1.21
C LYS A 22 -7.44 8.55 0.77
N VAL A 23 -6.30 8.21 1.39
CA VAL A 23 -5.54 7.00 1.06
C VAL A 23 -6.40 5.76 1.34
N ALA A 24 -7.07 5.69 2.49
CA ALA A 24 -7.99 4.62 2.83
C ALA A 24 -9.11 4.45 1.78
N ARG A 25 -9.73 5.57 1.39
CA ARG A 25 -10.80 5.56 0.38
C ARG A 25 -10.32 5.06 -0.98
N TYR A 26 -9.18 5.57 -1.47
CA TYR A 26 -8.66 5.16 -2.77
C TYR A 26 -8.22 3.71 -2.79
N GLU A 27 -7.66 3.22 -1.69
CA GLU A 27 -7.29 1.82 -1.57
C GLU A 27 -8.51 0.91 -1.53
N MET A 28 -9.53 1.21 -0.72
CA MET A 28 -10.77 0.45 -0.72
C MET A 28 -11.38 0.36 -2.13
N GLN A 29 -11.43 1.48 -2.85
CA GLN A 29 -11.92 1.51 -4.23
C GLN A 29 -11.04 0.68 -5.19
N SER A 30 -9.72 0.66 -4.97
CA SER A 30 -8.80 -0.19 -5.73
C SER A 30 -9.06 -1.67 -5.49
N TRP A 31 -9.34 -2.08 -4.24
CA TRP A 31 -9.68 -3.46 -3.91
C TRP A 31 -10.99 -3.89 -4.56
N VAL A 32 -12.01 -3.02 -4.54
CA VAL A 32 -13.28 -3.26 -5.24
C VAL A 32 -13.03 -3.51 -6.73
N ALA A 33 -12.30 -2.61 -7.40
CA ALA A 33 -11.97 -2.74 -8.82
C ALA A 33 -11.15 -4.01 -9.12
N TYR A 34 -10.18 -4.34 -8.26
CA TYR A 34 -9.36 -5.55 -8.39
C TYR A 34 -10.21 -6.82 -8.36
N TYR A 35 -11.08 -6.97 -7.35
CA TYR A 35 -11.92 -8.15 -7.23
C TYR A 35 -13.02 -8.23 -8.30
N GLN A 36 -13.42 -7.10 -8.88
CA GLN A 36 -14.30 -7.03 -10.05
C GLN A 36 -13.57 -7.23 -11.39
N ARG A 37 -12.23 -7.32 -11.38
CA ARG A 37 -11.39 -7.37 -12.60
C ARG A 37 -11.56 -6.13 -13.51
N ASP A 38 -11.99 -5.00 -12.96
CA ASP A 38 -12.08 -3.72 -13.67
C ASP A 38 -10.71 -3.03 -13.65
N TRP A 39 -9.84 -3.42 -14.59
CA TRP A 39 -8.48 -2.90 -14.68
C TRP A 39 -8.38 -1.40 -15.00
N PRO A 40 -9.23 -0.83 -15.87
CA PRO A 40 -9.30 0.62 -16.05
C PRO A 40 -9.65 1.36 -14.75
N ALA A 41 -10.62 0.86 -13.98
CA ALA A 41 -10.95 1.45 -12.69
C ALA A 41 -9.81 1.30 -11.69
N LEU A 42 -9.20 0.12 -11.62
CA LEU A 42 -8.04 -0.16 -10.76
C LEU A 42 -6.91 0.83 -11.02
N LEU A 43 -6.54 1.03 -12.29
CA LEU A 43 -5.50 1.98 -12.68
C LEU A 43 -5.81 3.41 -12.20
N ARG A 44 -7.06 3.85 -12.38
CA ARG A 44 -7.50 5.19 -11.97
C ARG A 44 -7.48 5.36 -10.45
N HIS A 45 -7.90 4.35 -9.69
CA HIS A 45 -7.87 4.40 -8.22
C HIS A 45 -6.44 4.34 -7.68
N LEU A 46 -5.58 3.50 -8.27
CA LEU A 46 -4.15 3.45 -7.94
C LEU A 46 -3.44 4.76 -8.26
N LEU A 47 -3.78 5.41 -9.37
CA LEU A 47 -3.24 6.73 -9.69
C LEU A 47 -3.56 7.75 -8.58
N ALA A 48 -4.81 7.78 -8.10
CA ALA A 48 -5.19 8.68 -7.01
C ALA A 48 -4.48 8.31 -5.69
N LEU A 49 -4.46 7.02 -5.34
CA LEU A 49 -3.79 6.47 -4.16
C LEU A 49 -2.31 6.85 -4.12
N ILE A 50 -1.59 6.56 -5.20
CA ILE A 50 -0.13 6.77 -5.30
C ILE A 50 0.21 8.26 -5.27
N ARG A 51 -0.62 9.12 -5.89
CA ARG A 51 -0.41 10.58 -5.84
C ARG A 51 -0.54 11.12 -4.42
N GLU A 52 -1.59 10.70 -3.71
CA GLU A 52 -1.81 11.13 -2.32
C GLU A 52 -0.75 10.58 -1.38
N THR A 53 -0.37 9.30 -1.56
CA THR A 53 0.58 8.62 -0.67
C THR A 53 1.99 9.16 -0.84
N PHE A 54 2.48 9.33 -2.08
CA PHE A 54 3.90 9.58 -2.34
C PHE A 54 4.21 10.99 -2.86
N GLY A 55 3.19 11.84 -3.08
CA GLY A 55 3.38 13.21 -3.57
C GLY A 55 3.99 13.32 -4.97
N LEU A 56 3.82 12.29 -5.81
CA LEU A 56 4.44 12.24 -7.13
C LEU A 56 3.86 13.28 -8.11
N SER A 57 4.70 13.75 -9.04
CA SER A 57 4.20 14.49 -10.21
C SER A 57 3.24 13.63 -11.04
N LEU A 58 2.43 14.25 -11.90
CA LEU A 58 1.42 13.53 -12.68
C LEU A 58 2.03 12.42 -13.55
N PHE A 59 3.13 12.71 -14.24
CA PHE A 59 3.81 11.73 -15.11
C PHE A 59 4.44 10.58 -14.31
N GLN A 60 5.06 10.87 -13.16
CA GLN A 60 5.61 9.83 -12.29
C GLN A 60 4.49 8.94 -11.74
N ALA A 61 3.38 9.54 -11.32
CA ALA A 61 2.25 8.81 -10.78
C ALA A 61 1.55 7.92 -11.83
N ILE A 62 1.43 8.38 -13.08
CA ILE A 62 0.89 7.54 -14.17
C ILE A 62 1.77 6.30 -14.38
N LYS A 63 3.10 6.48 -14.43
CA LYS A 63 4.05 5.36 -14.57
C LYS A 63 3.96 4.40 -13.38
N ALA A 64 3.93 4.93 -12.16
CA ALA A 64 3.82 4.16 -10.94
C ALA A 64 2.49 3.38 -10.87
N ALA A 65 1.37 4.02 -11.20
CA ALA A 65 0.05 3.38 -11.25
C ALA A 65 -0.02 2.26 -12.29
N TYR A 66 0.59 2.47 -13.46
CA TYR A 66 0.72 1.41 -14.47
C TYR A 66 1.48 0.21 -13.92
N LEU A 67 2.65 0.42 -13.29
CA LEU A 67 3.45 -0.66 -12.71
C LEU A 67 2.68 -1.42 -11.62
N ALA A 68 2.05 -0.70 -10.70
CA ALA A 68 1.24 -1.29 -9.63
C ALA A 68 0.04 -2.09 -10.18
N THR A 69 -0.63 -1.56 -11.21
CA THR A 69 -1.74 -2.27 -11.88
C THR A 69 -1.25 -3.55 -12.56
N ARG A 70 -0.11 -3.50 -13.25
CA ARG A 70 0.47 -4.67 -13.92
C ARG A 70 0.92 -5.74 -12.91
N ALA A 71 1.45 -5.33 -11.76
CA ALA A 71 1.77 -6.24 -10.66
C ALA A 71 0.52 -6.98 -10.16
N GLN A 72 -0.56 -6.23 -9.90
CA GLN A 72 -1.82 -6.81 -9.44
C GLN A 72 -2.47 -7.70 -10.50
N VAL A 73 -2.44 -7.32 -11.79
CA VAL A 73 -2.94 -8.16 -12.89
C VAL A 73 -2.16 -9.48 -12.99
N ALA A 74 -0.83 -9.44 -12.84
CA ALA A 74 0.00 -10.66 -12.82
C ALA A 74 -0.32 -11.56 -11.62
N PHE A 75 -0.62 -10.95 -10.47
CA PHE A 75 -0.98 -11.68 -9.25
C PHE A 75 -2.44 -12.17 -9.21
N ALA A 76 -3.33 -11.65 -10.08
CA ALA A 76 -4.77 -11.88 -9.97
C ALA A 76 -5.26 -13.31 -10.29
N PRO A 77 -4.73 -14.04 -11.30
CA PRO A 77 -5.12 -15.44 -11.53
C PRO A 77 -4.81 -16.30 -10.30
N PHE A 78 -5.67 -17.24 -9.93
CA PHE A 78 -5.37 -18.20 -8.86
C PHE A 78 -6.00 -19.55 -9.22
N PRO A 79 -5.26 -20.67 -9.11
CA PRO A 79 -3.92 -20.81 -8.52
C PRO A 79 -2.73 -20.40 -9.43
N ASP A 80 -3.00 -19.96 -10.66
CA ASP A 80 -1.96 -19.70 -11.68
C ASP A 80 -1.36 -18.27 -11.63
N ASN A 81 -1.25 -17.64 -10.45
CA ASN A 81 -0.65 -16.30 -10.34
C ASN A 81 0.83 -16.31 -10.67
N ASP A 82 1.29 -15.26 -11.36
CA ASP A 82 2.71 -15.03 -11.61
C ASP A 82 3.30 -14.11 -10.52
N VAL A 83 3.69 -14.73 -9.41
CA VAL A 83 4.28 -14.04 -8.25
C VAL A 83 5.60 -13.34 -8.60
N LEU A 84 6.43 -13.97 -9.44
CA LEU A 84 7.73 -13.42 -9.84
C LEU A 84 7.56 -12.19 -10.72
N LEU A 85 6.60 -12.22 -11.66
CA LEU A 85 6.28 -11.05 -12.49
C LEU A 85 5.66 -9.92 -11.66
N ALA A 86 4.80 -10.26 -10.69
CA ALA A 86 4.25 -9.28 -9.76
C ALA A 86 5.35 -8.56 -8.97
N GLU A 87 6.31 -9.31 -8.43
CA GLU A 87 7.47 -8.76 -7.72
C GLU A 87 8.36 -7.91 -8.64
N ALA A 88 8.60 -8.35 -9.87
CA ALA A 88 9.38 -7.59 -10.85
C ALA A 88 8.74 -6.23 -11.18
N TYR A 89 7.40 -6.17 -11.28
CA TYR A 89 6.69 -4.90 -11.45
C TYR A 89 6.75 -4.04 -10.18
N GLN A 90 6.58 -4.64 -9.00
CA GLN A 90 6.66 -3.92 -7.73
C GLN A 90 8.05 -3.34 -7.49
N ARG A 91 9.11 -4.07 -7.82
CA ARG A 91 10.48 -3.57 -7.74
C ARG A 91 10.66 -2.28 -8.54
N ARG A 92 10.21 -2.26 -9.80
CA ARG A 92 10.27 -1.05 -10.65
C ARG A 92 9.44 0.10 -10.08
N PHE A 93 8.31 -0.22 -9.44
CA PHE A 93 7.46 0.77 -8.76
C PHE A 93 8.19 1.41 -7.58
N TYR A 94 8.79 0.61 -6.71
CA TYR A 94 9.56 1.12 -5.57
C TYR A 94 10.87 1.81 -5.99
N GLU A 95 11.52 1.39 -7.07
CA GLU A 95 12.67 2.09 -7.66
C GLU A 95 12.27 3.51 -8.13
N LEU A 96 11.09 3.64 -8.74
CA LEU A 96 10.54 4.94 -9.13
C LEU A 96 10.22 5.82 -7.91
N ILE A 97 9.58 5.26 -6.87
CA ILE A 97 9.30 5.99 -5.64
C ILE A 97 10.60 6.48 -5.00
N LYS A 98 11.57 5.58 -4.82
CA LYS A 98 12.88 5.90 -4.25
C LYS A 98 13.55 7.05 -5.01
N SER A 99 13.56 6.97 -6.35
CA SER A 99 14.10 8.03 -7.20
C SER A 99 13.37 9.36 -7.02
N ALA A 100 12.05 9.36 -6.79
CA ALA A 100 11.27 10.57 -6.58
C ALA A 100 11.43 11.17 -5.17
N GLN A 101 11.67 10.33 -4.15
CA GLN A 101 11.92 10.82 -2.79
C GLN A 101 13.35 11.36 -2.62
N GLY A 102 14.32 10.81 -3.36
CA GLY A 102 15.73 11.18 -3.22
C GLY A 102 16.27 10.75 -1.86
N ASP A 103 17.13 11.58 -1.26
CA ASP A 103 17.80 11.28 0.01
C ASP A 103 16.88 11.37 1.24
N ARG A 104 15.64 11.85 1.06
CA ARG A 104 14.62 11.98 2.14
C ARG A 104 14.11 10.64 2.67
N GLU A 105 14.31 9.55 1.93
CA GLU A 105 13.91 8.20 2.35
C GLU A 105 15.04 7.21 2.08
N GLN A 106 15.25 6.27 3.02
CA GLN A 106 16.35 5.31 2.99
C GLN A 106 15.86 3.86 3.05
N PHE A 107 15.00 3.46 2.11
CA PHE A 107 14.61 2.05 1.92
C PHE A 107 15.31 1.40 0.71
N ASP A 108 15.40 0.06 0.72
CA ASP A 108 15.82 -0.78 -0.41
C ASP A 108 14.59 -1.16 -1.26
N PRO A 109 14.48 -0.69 -2.52
CA PRO A 109 13.35 -1.01 -3.38
C PRO A 109 13.12 -2.50 -3.63
N ALA A 110 14.19 -3.31 -3.68
CA ALA A 110 14.06 -4.74 -3.93
C ALA A 110 13.45 -5.46 -2.72
N GLU A 111 13.93 -5.13 -1.52
CA GLU A 111 13.40 -5.71 -0.28
C GLU A 111 11.96 -5.29 -0.03
N VAL A 112 11.63 -4.01 -0.21
CA VAL A 112 10.26 -3.52 -0.03
C VAL A 112 9.30 -4.18 -1.03
N ALA A 113 9.71 -4.33 -2.31
CA ALA A 113 8.90 -5.02 -3.31
C ALA A 113 8.63 -6.49 -2.96
N ARG A 114 9.66 -7.19 -2.47
CA ARG A 114 9.54 -8.58 -2.00
C ARG A 114 8.58 -8.70 -0.83
N LEU A 115 8.66 -7.80 0.15
CA LEU A 115 7.76 -7.76 1.30
C LEU A 115 6.32 -7.40 0.90
N ASP A 116 6.14 -6.50 -0.06
CA ASP A 116 4.82 -6.12 -0.57
C ASP A 116 4.11 -7.31 -1.22
N VAL A 117 4.79 -8.02 -2.12
CA VAL A 117 4.22 -9.23 -2.74
C VAL A 117 4.09 -10.37 -1.72
N ARG A 118 5.00 -10.47 -0.74
CA ARG A 118 4.93 -11.50 0.32
C ARG A 118 3.64 -11.41 1.12
N TRP A 119 3.19 -10.22 1.53
CA TRP A 119 1.92 -10.14 2.25
C TRP A 119 0.73 -10.49 1.36
N TRP A 120 0.77 -10.23 0.03
CA TRP A 120 -0.27 -10.70 -0.90
C TRP A 120 -0.39 -12.22 -0.91
N VAL A 121 0.75 -12.91 -0.92
CA VAL A 121 0.82 -14.38 -0.88
C VAL A 121 0.28 -14.91 0.45
N ILE A 122 0.66 -14.29 1.57
CA ILE A 122 0.18 -14.67 2.90
C ILE A 122 -1.33 -14.45 3.00
N HIS A 123 -1.84 -13.28 2.61
CA HIS A 123 -3.27 -13.00 2.57
C HIS A 123 -4.03 -14.03 1.73
N ARG A 124 -3.49 -14.41 0.57
CA ARG A 124 -4.11 -15.44 -0.30
C ARG A 124 -4.24 -16.80 0.38
N ARG A 125 -3.23 -17.20 1.17
CA ARG A 125 -3.22 -18.48 1.90
C ARG A 125 -4.22 -18.50 3.03
N HIS A 126 -4.37 -17.39 3.73
CA HIS A 126 -5.26 -17.23 4.88
C HIS A 126 -6.60 -16.57 4.52
N PHE A 127 -7.03 -16.67 3.26
CA PHE A 127 -8.15 -15.89 2.73
C PHE A 127 -9.47 -16.16 3.46
N GLY A 128 -9.97 -15.12 4.14
CA GLY A 128 -11.16 -15.15 4.98
C GLY A 128 -11.10 -16.11 6.17
N GLU A 129 -9.90 -16.38 6.68
CA GLU A 129 -9.69 -16.86 8.05
C GLU A 129 -9.94 -15.72 9.05
N PRO A 130 -10.49 -16.00 10.25
CA PRO A 130 -10.75 -14.97 11.25
C PRO A 130 -9.47 -14.52 11.98
N GLU A 131 -8.50 -15.42 12.13
CA GLU A 131 -7.19 -15.20 12.74
C GLU A 131 -6.20 -14.88 11.61
N ASN A 132 -5.48 -13.76 11.72
CA ASN A 132 -4.64 -13.25 10.63
C ASN A 132 -3.33 -12.65 11.14
N GLU A 133 -2.82 -13.12 12.27
CA GLU A 133 -1.53 -12.72 12.85
C GLU A 133 -0.37 -12.80 11.82
N PRO A 134 -0.24 -13.87 11.01
CA PRO A 134 0.80 -13.92 9.98
C PRO A 134 0.70 -12.79 8.94
N LEU A 135 -0.52 -12.30 8.69
CA LEU A 135 -0.76 -11.19 7.77
C LEU A 135 -0.40 -9.85 8.44
N VAL A 136 -0.72 -9.67 9.72
CA VAL A 136 -0.29 -8.50 10.50
C VAL A 136 1.23 -8.40 10.50
N ASP A 137 1.94 -9.48 10.80
CA ASP A 137 3.41 -9.51 10.80
C ASP A 137 3.99 -9.18 9.42
N ALA A 138 3.40 -9.71 8.35
CA ALA A 138 3.87 -9.45 6.99
C ALA A 138 3.69 -7.98 6.56
N ILE A 139 2.57 -7.36 6.96
CA ILE A 139 2.31 -5.94 6.69
C ILE A 139 3.22 -5.06 7.57
N ALA A 140 3.42 -5.41 8.84
CA ALA A 140 4.32 -4.67 9.73
C ALA A 140 5.76 -4.66 9.21
N ALA A 141 6.26 -5.81 8.73
CA ALA A 141 7.56 -5.91 8.08
C ALA A 141 7.66 -5.01 6.83
N LEU A 142 6.62 -4.99 5.98
CA LEU A 142 6.56 -4.09 4.83
C LEU A 142 6.66 -2.61 5.25
N TYR A 143 5.87 -2.19 6.24
CA TYR A 143 5.88 -0.81 6.72
C TYR A 143 7.21 -0.43 7.35
N ALA A 144 7.77 -1.28 8.20
CA ALA A 144 9.07 -1.08 8.82
C ALA A 144 10.18 -0.89 7.76
N ALA A 145 10.20 -1.77 6.75
CA ALA A 145 11.17 -1.67 5.66
C ALA A 145 10.97 -0.42 4.77
N SER A 146 9.71 -0.02 4.52
CA SER A 146 9.39 1.13 3.68
C SER A 146 9.76 2.47 4.33
N TYR A 147 9.57 2.56 5.64
CA TYR A 147 9.73 3.80 6.41
C TYR A 147 10.98 3.84 7.29
N GLY A 148 11.77 2.76 7.36
CA GLY A 148 12.98 2.69 8.18
C GLY A 148 12.69 2.84 9.69
N VAL A 149 11.58 2.26 10.16
CA VAL A 149 11.14 2.29 11.56
C VAL A 149 11.06 0.87 12.14
N ALA A 150 10.89 0.71 13.45
CA ALA A 150 10.74 -0.61 14.05
C ALA A 150 9.35 -1.21 13.73
N GLU A 151 9.27 -2.54 13.56
CA GLU A 151 7.99 -3.23 13.33
C GLU A 151 6.97 -2.98 14.45
N ALA A 152 7.43 -2.86 15.69
CA ALA A 152 6.59 -2.55 16.85
C ALA A 152 5.85 -1.21 16.71
N ASP A 153 6.46 -0.21 16.06
CA ASP A 153 5.87 1.13 15.90
C ASP A 153 4.74 1.15 14.86
N VAL A 154 4.76 0.21 13.92
CA VAL A 154 3.80 0.11 12.81
C VAL A 154 2.84 -1.07 12.94
N CYS A 155 2.95 -1.85 14.02
CA CYS A 155 2.11 -3.02 14.27
C CYS A 155 0.61 -2.64 14.41
N GLU A 156 0.30 -1.50 15.05
CA GLU A 156 -1.08 -0.99 15.12
C GLU A 156 -1.65 -0.72 13.71
N ALA A 157 -0.86 -0.08 12.83
CA ALA A 157 -1.27 0.19 11.46
C ALA A 157 -1.50 -1.10 10.67
N ALA A 158 -0.59 -2.06 10.82
CA ALA A 158 -0.68 -3.36 10.18
C ALA A 158 -1.91 -4.15 10.63
N TYR A 159 -2.22 -4.12 11.93
CA TYR A 159 -3.41 -4.74 12.50
C TYR A 159 -4.68 -4.22 11.83
N TYR A 160 -4.88 -2.90 11.78
CA TYR A 160 -6.08 -2.32 11.18
C TYR A 160 -6.20 -2.61 9.68
N ARG A 161 -5.09 -2.63 8.94
CA ARG A 161 -5.10 -3.04 7.53
C ARG A 161 -5.53 -4.50 7.38
N ALA A 162 -5.08 -5.39 8.25
CA ALA A 162 -5.48 -6.79 8.25
C ALA A 162 -6.98 -6.96 8.62
N GLN A 163 -7.50 -6.15 9.55
CA GLN A 163 -8.94 -6.10 9.86
C GLN A 163 -9.77 -5.66 8.64
N ALA A 164 -9.31 -4.65 7.90
CA ALA A 164 -9.95 -4.24 6.65
C ALA A 164 -10.02 -5.38 5.63
N MET A 165 -8.97 -6.22 5.54
CA MET A 165 -8.95 -7.38 4.67
C MET A 165 -9.96 -8.46 5.11
N ILE A 166 -10.18 -8.67 6.41
CA ILE A 166 -11.25 -9.59 6.88
C ILE A 166 -12.63 -9.12 6.38
N HIS A 167 -12.93 -7.82 6.47
CA HIS A 167 -14.17 -7.26 5.94
C HIS A 167 -14.26 -7.39 4.41
N SER A 168 -13.15 -7.16 3.71
CA SER A 168 -13.05 -7.33 2.25
C SER A 168 -13.29 -8.79 1.85
N ASP A 169 -12.68 -9.75 2.54
CA ASP A 169 -12.80 -11.17 2.24
C ASP A 169 -14.25 -11.66 2.43
N ARG A 170 -14.95 -11.18 3.47
CA ARG A 170 -16.39 -11.44 3.65
C ARG A 170 -17.22 -10.86 2.51
N TRP A 171 -16.96 -9.61 2.12
CA TRP A 171 -17.62 -8.98 0.98
C TRP A 171 -17.38 -9.78 -0.33
N VAL A 172 -16.15 -10.25 -0.57
CA VAL A 172 -15.78 -11.06 -1.74
C VAL A 172 -16.48 -12.42 -1.75
N LYS A 173 -16.68 -13.05 -0.58
CA LYS A 173 -17.35 -14.34 -0.45
C LYS A 173 -18.87 -14.24 -0.64
N GLU A 174 -19.48 -13.14 -0.21
CA GLU A 174 -20.95 -13.06 -0.10
C GLU A 174 -21.64 -12.29 -1.23
N SER A 175 -21.11 -11.14 -1.67
CA SER A 175 -21.83 -10.26 -2.61
C SER A 175 -21.00 -9.81 -3.79
N ARG A 176 -19.77 -9.33 -3.55
CA ARG A 176 -18.97 -8.54 -4.52
C ARG A 176 -19.71 -7.31 -5.08
N ASP A 177 -20.80 -6.90 -4.43
CA ASP A 177 -21.59 -5.74 -4.84
C ASP A 177 -20.83 -4.46 -4.45
N PRO A 178 -20.50 -3.57 -5.39
CA PRO A 178 -19.78 -2.34 -5.08
C PRO A 178 -20.56 -1.37 -4.17
N ASN A 179 -21.85 -1.60 -3.93
CA ASN A 179 -22.69 -0.80 -3.04
C ASN A 179 -22.93 -1.44 -1.66
N ASP A 180 -22.24 -2.55 -1.37
CA ASP A 180 -22.36 -3.25 -0.11
C ASP A 180 -21.89 -2.39 1.07
N ARG A 181 -22.71 -2.32 2.12
CA ARG A 181 -22.42 -1.54 3.34
C ARG A 181 -21.14 -2.01 4.05
N ARG A 182 -20.68 -3.25 3.86
CA ARG A 182 -19.40 -3.71 4.42
C ARG A 182 -18.19 -2.94 3.90
N LEU A 183 -18.28 -2.34 2.72
CA LEU A 183 -17.19 -1.53 2.18
C LEU A 183 -16.91 -0.29 3.03
N SER A 184 -17.90 0.22 3.78
CA SER A 184 -17.65 1.30 4.75
C SER A 184 -16.85 0.83 5.96
N GLN A 185 -16.96 -0.45 6.34
CA GLN A 185 -16.13 -1.05 7.39
C GLN A 185 -14.69 -1.22 6.89
N VAL A 186 -14.51 -1.66 5.64
CA VAL A 186 -13.19 -1.72 4.99
C VAL A 186 -12.52 -0.34 5.01
N GLU A 187 -13.21 0.70 4.55
CA GLU A 187 -12.69 2.07 4.53
C GLU A 187 -12.38 2.59 5.95
N THR A 188 -13.25 2.31 6.93
CA THR A 188 -13.06 2.73 8.32
C THR A 188 -11.80 2.10 8.93
N GLU A 189 -11.60 0.79 8.76
CA GLU A 189 -10.42 0.12 9.28
C GLU A 189 -9.14 0.56 8.55
N LEU A 190 -9.20 0.76 7.22
CA LEU A 190 -8.08 1.36 6.48
C LEU A 190 -7.75 2.76 7.00
N ALA A 191 -8.74 3.61 7.27
CA ALA A 191 -8.52 4.96 7.78
C ALA A 191 -7.83 4.95 9.15
N LYS A 192 -8.24 4.05 10.06
CA LYS A 192 -7.54 3.83 11.34
C LYS A 192 -6.10 3.38 11.11
N GLY A 193 -5.88 2.42 10.20
CA GLY A 193 -4.54 1.92 9.88
C GLY A 193 -3.62 3.00 9.32
N TYR A 194 -4.10 3.80 8.38
CA TYR A 194 -3.33 4.91 7.82
C TYR A 194 -3.11 6.05 8.81
N ALA A 195 -4.05 6.31 9.73
CA ALA A 195 -3.87 7.30 10.78
C ALA A 195 -2.80 6.84 11.79
N ALA A 196 -2.81 5.55 12.17
CA ALA A 196 -1.77 4.95 13.00
C ALA A 196 -0.40 4.98 12.29
N LEU A 197 -0.34 4.59 11.01
CA LEU A 197 0.88 4.62 10.21
C LEU A 197 1.46 6.03 10.16
N ARG A 198 0.64 7.03 9.81
CA ARG A 198 1.09 8.42 9.76
C ARG A 198 1.65 8.88 11.10
N ARG A 199 0.99 8.54 12.21
CA ARG A 199 1.47 8.89 13.55
C ARG A 199 2.83 8.28 13.87
N ALA A 200 3.09 7.07 13.39
CA ALA A 200 4.33 6.34 13.61
C ALA A 200 5.51 6.83 12.74
N VAL A 201 5.22 7.45 11.59
CA VAL A 201 6.26 7.77 10.58
C VAL A 201 6.44 9.27 10.29
N ALA A 202 5.52 10.12 10.77
CA ALA A 202 5.55 11.58 10.54
C ALA A 202 6.65 12.31 11.31
#